data_AF-A0A948MJP7-F1
#
_entry.id   AF-A0A948MJP7-F1
#
_cell.length_a   1.000
_cell.length_b   1.000
_cell.length_c   1.000
_cell.angle_alpha   90.00
_cell.angle_beta   90.00
_cell.angle_gamma   90.00
#
_symmetry.space_group_name_H-M   'P 1'
#
loop_
_entity.id
_entity.type
_entity.pdbx_description
1 polymer ?
#
loop_
_entity_poly.entity_id
_entity_poly.type
_entity_poly.pdbx_seq_one_letter_code
_entity_poly.pdbx_strand_id
1 'polypeptide(L)'
;MVKYKNLVLTCLFLTLLTISAAPKGMPKDAWLKSFMPAEVAWHCNDPKSPIKNDFKGSLAECNSKVTQLFVSCTTSVKNVSIPDVLVSRQEAIKYGSIVGECIGAYYFGGDHLKMFNAAQQKT
;
A
#
# COMPACT_ATOMS: atom_id res chain seq x y z
N MET A 1 64.65 7.14 -38.71
CA MET A 1 64.31 8.38 -37.96
C MET A 1 62.85 8.32 -37.56
N VAL A 2 62.59 8.59 -36.29
CA VAL A 2 61.32 8.47 -35.55
C VAL A 2 60.31 9.56 -35.95
N LYS A 3 59.00 9.25 -35.97
CA LYS A 3 57.91 10.07 -35.38
C LYS A 3 56.51 9.41 -35.49
N TYR A 4 56.04 8.87 -34.35
CA TYR A 4 54.72 9.04 -33.71
C TYR A 4 53.57 9.65 -34.55
N LYS A 5 52.30 9.20 -34.50
CA LYS A 5 51.46 9.05 -33.28
C LYS A 5 50.08 8.45 -33.61
N ASN A 6 49.55 7.70 -32.66
CA ASN A 6 48.16 7.25 -32.50
C ASN A 6 47.11 8.33 -32.74
N LEU A 7 45.93 7.96 -33.25
CA LEU A 7 44.67 8.39 -32.64
C LEU A 7 43.56 7.36 -32.91
N VAL A 8 43.39 6.48 -31.94
CA VAL A 8 42.23 5.60 -31.81
C VAL A 8 41.02 6.49 -31.51
N LEU A 9 40.08 6.56 -32.44
CA LEU A 9 38.82 7.28 -32.26
C LEU A 9 37.85 6.40 -31.45
N THR A 10 38.14 6.24 -30.16
CA THR A 10 37.14 5.73 -29.19
C THR A 10 36.12 6.83 -28.97
N CYS A 11 35.01 6.74 -29.69
CA CYS A 11 33.81 7.52 -29.41
C CYS A 11 33.30 7.08 -28.04
N LEU A 12 33.61 7.86 -27.00
CA LEU A 12 32.99 7.71 -25.69
C LEU A 12 31.49 7.90 -25.86
N PHE A 13 30.74 6.80 -25.75
CA PHE A 13 29.35 6.86 -25.36
C PHE A 13 29.31 7.47 -23.96
N LEU A 14 29.16 8.80 -23.88
CA LEU A 14 28.64 9.46 -22.69
C LEU A 14 27.18 9.03 -22.55
N THR A 15 26.97 7.91 -21.86
CA THR A 15 25.68 7.65 -21.23
C THR A 15 25.45 8.79 -20.25
N LEU A 16 24.54 9.69 -20.59
CA LEU A 16 23.92 10.57 -19.60
C LEU A 16 23.40 9.66 -18.48
N LEU A 17 24.10 9.64 -17.36
CA LEU A 17 23.56 9.19 -16.08
C LEU A 17 22.41 10.16 -15.77
N THR A 18 21.21 9.82 -16.24
CA THR A 18 19.99 10.40 -15.70
C THR A 18 19.96 9.96 -14.24
N ILE A 19 20.43 10.85 -13.36
CA ILE A 19 20.18 10.74 -11.94
C ILE A 19 18.68 10.92 -11.79
N SER A 20 17.94 9.82 -11.94
CA SER A 20 16.56 9.75 -11.52
C SER A 20 16.59 9.98 -10.02
N ALA A 21 16.29 11.20 -9.59
CA ALA A 21 16.10 11.49 -8.19
C ALA A 21 15.08 10.48 -7.67
N ALA A 22 15.50 9.65 -6.70
CA ALA A 22 14.60 8.68 -6.10
C ALA A 22 13.33 9.43 -5.65
N PRO A 23 12.12 8.93 -6.00
CA PRO A 23 10.90 9.63 -5.66
C PRO A 23 10.85 9.86 -4.15
N LYS A 24 10.54 11.09 -3.72
CA LYS A 24 10.41 11.49 -2.30
C LYS A 24 9.13 10.91 -1.68
N GLY A 25 8.97 9.58 -1.74
CA GLY A 25 7.79 8.88 -1.27
C GLY A 25 7.28 7.84 -2.25
N MET A 26 6.30 7.07 -1.81
CA MET A 26 5.62 6.06 -2.61
C MET A 26 4.25 6.60 -3.06
N PRO A 27 3.95 6.62 -4.38
CA PRO A 27 2.62 6.94 -4.85
C PRO A 27 1.56 6.02 -4.22
N LYS A 28 0.40 6.57 -3.88
CA LYS A 28 -0.74 5.86 -3.24
C LYS A 28 -1.05 4.54 -3.93
N ASP A 29 -1.18 4.53 -5.25
CA ASP A 29 -1.55 3.33 -6.00
C ASP A 29 -0.46 2.26 -5.94
N ALA A 30 0.82 2.67 -5.96
CA ALA A 30 1.94 1.76 -5.80
C ALA A 30 1.96 1.17 -4.38
N TRP A 31 1.71 2.00 -3.36
CA TRP A 31 1.62 1.55 -1.98
C TRP A 31 0.45 0.59 -1.75
N LEU A 32 -0.76 0.94 -2.21
CA LEU A 32 -1.95 0.10 -2.10
C LEU A 32 -1.74 -1.26 -2.77
N LYS A 33 -1.15 -1.28 -3.97
CA LYS A 33 -0.82 -2.52 -4.69
C LYS A 33 0.14 -3.41 -3.89
N SER A 34 1.14 -2.84 -3.22
CA SER A 34 2.08 -3.58 -2.37
C SER A 34 1.48 -3.99 -1.03
N PHE A 35 0.57 -3.18 -0.48
CA PHE A 35 -0.01 -3.38 0.84
C PHE A 35 -1.15 -4.40 0.84
N MET A 36 -2.01 -4.40 -0.17
CA MET A 36 -3.20 -5.25 -0.26
C MET A 36 -2.93 -6.73 0.03
N PRO A 37 -1.89 -7.39 -0.54
CA PRO A 37 -1.64 -8.81 -0.27
C PRO A 37 -1.33 -9.08 1.21
N ALA A 38 -0.58 -8.19 1.86
CA ALA A 38 -0.23 -8.31 3.27
C ALA A 38 -1.46 -8.12 4.16
N GLU A 39 -2.31 -7.14 3.82
CA GLU A 39 -3.53 -6.85 4.58
C GLU A 39 -4.56 -7.98 4.47
N VAL A 40 -4.78 -8.50 3.25
CA VAL A 40 -5.65 -9.67 3.02
C VAL A 40 -5.11 -10.90 3.75
N ALA A 41 -3.80 -11.15 3.65
CA ALA A 41 -3.19 -12.28 4.36
C ALA A 41 -3.28 -12.14 5.88
N TRP A 42 -3.11 -10.93 6.43
CA TRP A 42 -3.31 -10.70 7.85
C TRP A 42 -4.73 -11.08 8.26
N HIS A 43 -5.74 -10.53 7.58
CA HIS A 43 -7.14 -10.78 7.95
C HIS A 43 -7.58 -12.24 7.77
N CYS A 44 -7.09 -12.96 6.77
CA CYS A 44 -7.57 -14.32 6.44
C CYS A 44 -6.64 -15.45 6.88
N ASN A 45 -5.34 -15.22 7.07
CA ASN A 45 -4.36 -16.26 7.39
C ASN A 45 -3.77 -16.12 8.81
N ASP A 46 -3.74 -14.93 9.40
CA ASP A 46 -3.12 -14.74 10.72
C ASP A 46 -4.06 -15.24 11.84
N PRO A 47 -3.63 -16.17 12.74
CA PRO A 47 -4.45 -16.67 13.85
C PRO A 47 -4.91 -15.58 14.83
N LYS A 48 -4.27 -14.42 14.85
CA LYS A 48 -4.66 -13.27 15.68
C LYS A 48 -5.72 -12.39 15.03
N SER A 49 -6.02 -12.59 13.74
CA SER A 49 -7.06 -11.82 13.06
C SER A 49 -8.45 -12.16 13.61
N PRO A 50 -9.23 -11.16 14.06
CA PRO A 50 -10.62 -11.37 14.44
C PRO A 50 -11.46 -11.90 13.27
N ILE A 51 -11.22 -11.42 12.04
CA ILE A 51 -11.96 -11.86 10.85
C ILE A 51 -11.70 -13.34 10.58
N LYS A 52 -10.44 -13.80 10.67
CA LYS A 52 -10.12 -15.22 10.48
C LYS A 52 -10.87 -16.10 11.49
N ASN A 53 -10.92 -15.67 12.75
CA ASN A 53 -11.53 -16.43 13.82
C ASN A 53 -13.08 -16.45 13.73
N ASP A 54 -13.66 -15.40 13.15
CA ASP A 54 -15.09 -15.28 12.95
C ASP A 54 -15.59 -15.96 11.67
N PHE A 55 -14.89 -15.79 10.55
CA PHE A 55 -15.32 -16.22 9.22
C PHE A 55 -15.55 -17.73 9.13
N LYS A 56 -16.71 -18.14 8.60
CA LYS A 56 -17.13 -19.56 8.52
C LYS A 56 -16.99 -20.20 7.13
N GLY A 57 -16.57 -19.42 6.14
CA GLY A 57 -16.34 -19.90 4.78
C GLY A 57 -14.91 -20.41 4.55
N SER A 58 -14.63 -20.76 3.31
CA SER A 58 -13.31 -21.13 2.82
C SER A 58 -12.34 -19.93 2.84
N LEU A 59 -11.03 -20.25 2.81
CA LEU A 59 -10.00 -19.22 2.69
C LEU A 59 -10.16 -18.37 1.41
N ALA A 60 -10.59 -18.98 0.30
CA ALA A 60 -10.83 -18.26 -0.94
C ALA A 60 -11.97 -17.24 -0.82
N GLU A 61 -13.05 -17.60 -0.12
CA GLU A 61 -14.16 -16.70 0.15
C GLU A 61 -13.75 -15.57 1.09
N CYS A 62 -12.94 -15.86 2.12
CA CYS A 62 -12.38 -14.83 3.00
C CYS A 62 -11.53 -13.83 2.20
N ASN A 63 -10.59 -14.34 1.38
CA ASN A 63 -9.71 -13.50 0.57
C ASN A 63 -10.53 -12.61 -0.38
N SER A 64 -11.56 -13.16 -1.02
CA SER A 64 -12.46 -12.41 -1.90
C SER A 64 -13.20 -11.31 -1.13
N LYS A 65 -13.79 -11.64 0.02
CA LYS A 65 -14.53 -10.69 0.86
C LYS A 65 -13.63 -9.56 1.37
N VAL A 66 -12.46 -9.89 1.91
CA VAL A 66 -11.52 -8.89 2.44
C VAL A 66 -10.93 -8.03 1.31
N THR A 67 -10.66 -8.60 0.14
CA THR A 67 -10.21 -7.81 -1.02
C THR A 67 -11.27 -6.79 -1.44
N GLN A 68 -12.55 -7.17 -1.47
CA GLN A 68 -13.64 -6.24 -1.78
C GLN A 68 -13.74 -5.12 -0.72
N LEU A 69 -13.60 -5.46 0.57
CA LEU A 69 -13.58 -4.48 1.64
C LEU A 69 -12.37 -3.55 1.54
N PHE A 70 -11.18 -4.06 1.22
CA PHE A 70 -9.98 -3.27 0.99
C PHE A 70 -10.20 -2.25 -0.13
N VAL A 71 -10.75 -2.67 -1.27
CA VAL A 71 -11.06 -1.78 -2.40
C VAL A 71 -12.07 -0.72 -1.96
N SER A 72 -13.15 -1.11 -1.28
CA SER A 72 -14.16 -0.17 -0.78
C SER A 72 -13.55 0.87 0.18
N CYS A 73 -12.78 0.42 1.16
CA CYS A 73 -12.13 1.27 2.16
C CYS A 73 -11.13 2.25 1.54
N THR A 74 -10.48 1.91 0.43
CA THR A 74 -9.45 2.74 -0.19
C THR A 74 -9.97 3.64 -1.32
N THR A 75 -11.22 3.44 -1.76
CA THR A 75 -11.80 4.18 -2.91
C THR A 75 -13.12 4.88 -2.63
N SER A 76 -13.93 4.35 -1.70
CA SER A 76 -15.36 4.69 -1.60
C SER A 76 -15.78 5.17 -0.22
N VAL A 77 -15.07 4.74 0.84
CA VAL A 77 -15.34 5.20 2.21
C VAL A 77 -14.83 6.62 2.40
N LYS A 78 -15.73 7.59 2.44
CA LYS A 78 -15.42 9.04 2.53
C LYS A 78 -14.50 9.41 3.70
N ASN A 79 -14.56 8.63 4.78
CA ASN A 79 -13.79 8.87 6.01
C ASN A 79 -12.39 8.23 5.97
N VAL A 80 -11.98 7.63 4.85
CA VAL A 80 -10.62 7.15 4.62
C VAL A 80 -10.00 8.00 3.52
N SER A 81 -9.19 8.99 3.91
CA SER A 81 -8.50 9.88 2.98
C SER A 81 -7.00 9.63 3.01
N ILE A 82 -6.51 8.90 2.01
CA ILE A 82 -5.10 8.54 1.87
C ILE A 82 -4.43 9.57 0.94
N PRO A 83 -3.30 10.19 1.33
CA PRO A 83 -2.54 11.11 0.50
C PRO A 83 -2.11 10.46 -0.81
N ASP A 84 -2.00 11.25 -1.88
CA ASP A 84 -1.58 10.75 -3.20
C ASP A 84 -0.14 10.22 -3.21
N VAL A 85 0.70 10.69 -2.28
CA VAL A 85 2.06 10.22 -2.07
C VAL A 85 2.30 10.07 -0.56
N LEU A 86 2.76 8.88 -0.15
CA LEU A 86 3.20 8.63 1.21
C LEU A 86 4.70 8.90 1.30
N VAL A 87 5.09 9.92 2.06
CA VAL A 87 6.47 10.42 2.12
C VAL A 87 7.32 9.74 3.18
N SER A 88 6.71 8.95 4.07
CA SER A 88 7.41 8.26 5.16
C SER A 88 6.82 6.90 5.51
N ARG A 89 7.62 6.10 6.24
CA ARG A 89 7.16 4.83 6.81
C ARG A 89 6.05 5.05 7.85
N GLN A 90 6.12 6.13 8.62
CA GLN A 90 5.14 6.47 9.65
C GLN A 90 3.77 6.76 9.02
N GLU A 91 3.74 7.46 7.88
CA GLU A 91 2.50 7.63 7.12
C GLU A 91 1.95 6.29 6.60
N ALA A 92 2.82 5.44 6.04
CA ALA A 92 2.40 4.11 5.59
C ALA A 92 1.81 3.26 6.73
N ILE A 93 2.36 3.33 7.93
CA ILE A 93 1.81 2.65 9.12
C ILE A 93 0.48 3.26 9.54
N LYS A 94 0.38 4.59 9.59
CA LYS A 94 -0.86 5.30 9.94
C LYS A 94 -2.00 4.90 9.00
N TYR A 95 -1.79 5.04 7.69
CA TYR A 95 -2.84 4.74 6.71
C TYR A 95 -3.10 3.25 6.57
N GLY A 96 -2.08 2.39 6.75
CA GLY A 96 -2.28 0.95 6.86
C GLY A 96 -3.22 0.58 8.01
N SER A 97 -3.02 1.19 9.18
CA SER A 97 -3.87 0.97 10.36
C SER A 97 -5.32 1.43 10.10
N ILE A 98 -5.50 2.63 9.51
CA ILE A 98 -6.84 3.15 9.17
C ILE A 98 -7.57 2.22 8.19
N VAL A 99 -6.88 1.69 7.18
CA VAL A 99 -7.47 0.76 6.21
C VAL A 99 -7.86 -0.56 6.89
N GLY A 100 -7.00 -1.14 7.72
CA GLY A 100 -7.33 -2.36 8.47
C GLY A 100 -8.49 -2.18 9.46
N GLU A 101 -8.54 -1.05 10.15
CA GLU A 101 -9.68 -0.66 11.00
C GLU A 101 -10.97 -0.52 10.18
N CYS A 102 -10.91 0.11 9.01
CA CYS A 102 -12.05 0.21 8.10
C CYS A 102 -12.55 -1.18 7.67
N ILE A 103 -11.65 -2.08 7.26
CA ILE A 103 -12.01 -3.44 6.85
C ILE A 103 -12.71 -4.17 8.00
N GLY A 104 -12.13 -4.13 9.21
CA GLY A 104 -12.75 -4.71 10.40
C GLY A 104 -14.12 -4.11 10.70
N ALA A 105 -14.24 -2.79 10.67
CA ALA A 105 -15.48 -2.08 10.97
C ALA A 105 -16.61 -2.40 9.99
N TYR A 106 -16.32 -2.47 8.69
CA TYR A 106 -17.30 -2.84 7.66
C TYR A 106 -17.59 -4.35 7.62
N TYR A 107 -16.66 -5.19 8.07
CA TYR A 107 -16.90 -6.62 8.22
C TYR A 107 -17.88 -6.90 9.38
N PHE A 108 -17.60 -6.39 10.57
CA PHE A 108 -18.41 -6.65 11.77
C PHE A 108 -19.67 -5.76 11.86
N GLY A 109 -19.67 -4.59 11.22
CA GLY A 109 -20.78 -3.66 11.24
C GLY A 109 -21.10 -3.14 12.64
N GLY A 110 -22.36 -2.76 12.87
CA GLY A 110 -22.88 -2.38 14.18
C GLY A 110 -22.04 -1.30 14.88
N ASP A 111 -21.65 -1.56 16.11
CA ASP A 111 -20.89 -0.61 16.92
C ASP A 111 -19.46 -0.41 16.44
N HIS A 112 -18.85 -1.40 15.77
CA HIS A 112 -17.53 -1.24 15.15
C HIS A 112 -17.57 -0.15 14.07
N LEU A 113 -18.60 -0.17 13.22
CA LEU A 113 -18.80 0.85 12.19
C LEU A 113 -19.06 2.24 12.78
N LYS A 114 -19.86 2.31 13.86
CA LYS A 114 -20.10 3.59 14.55
C LYS A 114 -18.82 4.16 15.15
N MET A 115 -18.04 3.33 15.85
CA MET A 115 -16.78 3.74 16.49
C MET A 115 -15.75 4.18 15.46
N PHE A 116 -15.59 3.42 14.37
CA PHE A 116 -14.71 3.80 13.27
C PHE A 116 -15.07 5.17 12.69
N ASN A 117 -16.34 5.38 12.35
CA ASN A 117 -16.80 6.66 11.81
C ASN A 117 -16.60 7.83 12.79
N ALA A 118 -16.85 7.60 14.09
CA ALA A 118 -16.62 8.62 15.12
C ALA A 118 -15.13 8.93 15.32
N ALA A 119 -14.24 7.94 15.18
CA ALA A 119 -12.80 8.14 15.25
C ALA A 119 -12.28 8.98 14.08
N GLN A 120 -12.74 8.69 12.86
CA GLN A 120 -12.31 9.44 11.67
C GLN A 120 -12.79 10.90 11.67
N GLN A 121 -13.90 11.22 12.35
CA GLN A 121 -14.35 12.62 12.51
C GLN A 121 -13.46 13.47 13.42
N LYS A 122 -12.60 12.84 14.25
CA LYS A 122 -11.71 13.52 15.20
C LYS A 122 -10.28 13.67 14.68
N THR A 123 -10.01 13.17 13.47
CA THR A 123 -8.65 13.10 12.87
C THR A 123 -8.52 14.11 11.75
#